data_AF-A0A540KF17-F1
#
_entry.id   AF-A0A540KF17-F1
#
_cell.length_a   1.000
_cell.length_b   1.000
_cell.length_c   1.000
_cell.angle_alpha   90.00
_cell.angle_beta   90.00
_cell.angle_gamma   90.00
#
_symmetry.space_group_name_H-M   'P 1'
#
loop_
_entity.id
_entity.type
_entity.pdbx_description
1 polymer ?
#
loop_
_entity_poly.entity_id
_entity_poly.type
_entity_poly.pdbx_seq_one_letter_code
_entity_poly.pdbx_strand_id
1 'polypeptide(L)'
;MDTRRTSYVVNKGKPASEVSAEIAAALAASSMVFKDLDKAYSDSLLDRATQDELIWGASWLYKATKDPNYWNYVKNNINSLEFNVVIRNVNGNPVASVGGSFAEFGWDTKHAGINILVSQWVMTDPSSSNPFIPKADQFVRSILRESPVLKSVSYSPGGLMFKSEGSNIQHATSISCLFIVYACYMKAASKVVDCGNNVHVTPTSLVNFTRTLQPIGDVIHGGIWAKLS
;
A
#
# COMPACT_ATOMS: atom_id res chain seq x y z
N MET A 1 -24.52 28.48 -6.26
CA MET A 1 -23.12 28.17 -6.60
C MET A 1 -22.96 28.70 -8.01
N ASP A 2 -22.36 29.88 -8.17
CA ASP A 2 -22.56 30.73 -9.35
C ASP A 2 -21.31 30.77 -10.25
N THR A 3 -20.29 29.99 -9.89
CA THR A 3 -19.04 29.83 -10.62
C THR A 3 -19.18 28.73 -11.68
N ARG A 4 -18.67 28.98 -12.89
CA ARG A 4 -18.75 28.03 -14.02
C ARG A 4 -17.95 26.76 -13.72
N ARG A 5 -18.62 25.59 -13.76
CA ARG A 5 -18.00 24.27 -13.60
C ARG A 5 -17.68 23.68 -14.98
N THR A 6 -16.48 23.93 -15.47
CA THR A 6 -16.01 23.41 -16.76
C THR A 6 -15.59 21.96 -16.63
N SER A 7 -16.11 21.07 -17.49
CA SER A 7 -15.69 19.67 -17.57
C SER A 7 -14.42 19.54 -18.41
N TYR A 8 -13.47 18.74 -17.92
CA TYR A 8 -12.26 18.36 -18.66
C TYR A 8 -12.34 16.88 -19.01
N VAL A 9 -11.77 16.50 -20.15
CA VAL A 9 -11.74 15.11 -20.64
C VAL A 9 -10.33 14.74 -21.07
N VAL A 10 -9.93 13.52 -20.74
CA VAL A 10 -8.66 12.91 -21.13
C VAL A 10 -8.86 12.15 -22.43
N ASN A 11 -7.92 12.27 -23.37
CA ASN A 11 -7.96 11.56 -24.64
C ASN A 11 -6.55 11.25 -25.16
N LYS A 12 -6.46 10.59 -26.32
CA LYS A 12 -5.17 10.20 -26.92
C LYS A 12 -4.21 11.38 -27.19
N GLY A 13 -4.75 12.57 -27.49
CA GLY A 13 -3.95 13.78 -27.71
C GLY A 13 -3.62 14.56 -26.43
N LYS A 14 -4.27 14.24 -25.31
CA LYS A 14 -4.06 14.83 -23.97
C LYS A 14 -4.12 13.71 -22.93
N PRO A 15 -3.10 12.82 -22.88
CA PRO A 15 -3.12 11.65 -22.02
C PRO A 15 -2.94 12.03 -20.55
N ALA A 16 -3.53 11.24 -19.65
CA ALA A 16 -3.36 11.35 -18.21
C ALA A 16 -3.42 9.95 -17.61
N SER A 17 -2.28 9.27 -17.61
CA SER A 17 -2.19 7.83 -17.32
C SER A 17 -2.62 7.50 -15.89
N GLU A 18 -2.28 8.30 -14.89
CA GLU A 18 -2.61 8.08 -13.47
C GLU A 18 -4.12 8.06 -13.20
N VAL A 19 -4.83 9.16 -13.53
CA VAL A 19 -6.29 9.24 -13.33
C VAL A 19 -7.03 8.21 -14.18
N SER A 20 -6.53 7.94 -15.40
CA SER A 20 -7.10 6.90 -16.26
C SER A 20 -6.89 5.52 -15.65
N ALA A 21 -5.77 5.29 -14.99
CA ALA A 21 -5.42 4.05 -14.35
C ALA A 21 -6.18 3.80 -13.05
N GLU A 22 -6.36 4.79 -12.17
CA GLU A 22 -7.19 4.61 -10.97
C GLU A 22 -8.64 4.30 -11.34
N ILE A 23 -9.15 5.01 -12.36
CA ILE A 23 -10.46 4.72 -12.95
C ILE A 23 -10.45 3.31 -13.55
N ALA A 24 -9.41 2.92 -14.28
CA ALA A 24 -9.29 1.58 -14.84
C ALA A 24 -9.11 0.50 -13.77
N ALA A 25 -8.52 0.77 -12.62
CA ALA A 25 -8.41 -0.13 -11.47
C ALA A 25 -9.79 -0.33 -10.83
N ALA A 26 -10.52 0.76 -10.63
CA ALA A 26 -11.89 0.71 -10.13
C ALA A 26 -12.83 0.02 -11.12
N LEU A 27 -12.64 0.26 -12.42
CA LEU A 27 -13.41 -0.38 -13.48
C LEU A 27 -12.99 -1.83 -13.72
N ALA A 28 -11.72 -2.21 -13.58
CA ALA A 28 -11.24 -3.59 -13.63
C ALA A 28 -11.73 -4.36 -12.39
N ALA A 29 -11.67 -3.72 -11.22
CA ALA A 29 -12.30 -4.21 -10.01
C ALA A 29 -13.80 -4.47 -10.24
N SER A 30 -14.46 -3.59 -10.98
CA SER A 30 -15.87 -3.74 -11.36
C SER A 30 -16.07 -4.77 -12.49
N SER A 31 -15.20 -4.85 -13.49
CA SER A 31 -15.36 -5.70 -14.69
C SER A 31 -15.20 -7.18 -14.38
N MET A 32 -14.41 -7.48 -13.36
CA MET A 32 -14.28 -8.81 -12.79
C MET A 32 -15.55 -9.29 -12.08
N VAL A 33 -16.47 -8.38 -11.72
CA VAL A 33 -17.86 -8.70 -11.33
C VAL A 33 -18.75 -8.92 -12.56
N PHE A 34 -18.48 -8.21 -13.66
CA PHE A 34 -19.24 -8.29 -14.93
C PHE A 34 -18.65 -9.27 -15.96
N LYS A 35 -17.63 -10.04 -15.61
CA LYS A 35 -16.83 -10.84 -16.55
C LYS A 35 -17.66 -11.89 -17.29
N ASP A 36 -18.66 -12.46 -16.60
CA ASP A 36 -19.58 -13.44 -17.14
C ASP A 36 -20.77 -12.79 -17.90
N LEU A 37 -20.87 -11.46 -17.87
CA LEU A 37 -21.95 -10.68 -18.48
C LEU A 37 -21.48 -9.96 -19.77
N ASP A 38 -20.26 -9.44 -19.82
CA ASP A 38 -19.69 -8.81 -21.04
C ASP A 38 -18.16 -8.90 -21.10
N LYS A 39 -17.67 -9.88 -21.87
CA LYS A 39 -16.25 -10.14 -22.04
C LYS A 39 -15.53 -9.05 -22.84
N ALA A 40 -16.16 -8.48 -23.87
CA ALA A 40 -15.53 -7.48 -24.74
C ALA A 40 -15.32 -6.15 -24.02
N TYR A 41 -16.28 -5.77 -23.17
CA TYR A 41 -16.15 -4.61 -22.29
C TYR A 41 -15.04 -4.81 -21.25
N SER A 42 -14.95 -6.00 -20.65
CA SER A 42 -13.86 -6.34 -19.72
C SER A 42 -12.47 -6.27 -20.36
N ASP A 43 -12.32 -6.75 -21.60
CA ASP A 43 -11.03 -6.74 -22.30
C ASP A 43 -10.54 -5.30 -22.61
N SER A 44 -11.45 -4.36 -22.89
CA SER A 44 -11.13 -2.95 -23.13
C SER A 44 -10.71 -2.18 -21.88
N LEU A 45 -11.17 -2.61 -20.71
CA LEU A 45 -10.82 -2.02 -19.41
C LEU A 45 -9.42 -2.46 -18.96
N LEU A 46 -9.04 -3.69 -19.29
CA LEU A 46 -7.74 -4.26 -18.94
C LEU A 46 -6.57 -3.61 -19.70
N ASP A 47 -6.79 -3.15 -20.94
CA ASP A 47 -5.78 -2.49 -21.79
C ASP A 47 -5.30 -1.13 -21.24
N ARG A 48 -6.06 -0.50 -20.34
CA ARG A 48 -5.85 0.89 -19.91
C ARG A 48 -5.29 1.07 -18.50
N ALA A 49 -5.10 -0.01 -17.75
CA ALA A 49 -4.73 0.06 -16.34
C ALA A 49 -3.21 -0.12 -16.13
N THR A 50 -2.63 0.64 -15.21
CA THR A 50 -1.24 0.47 -14.75
C THR A 50 -1.10 -0.76 -13.86
N GLN A 51 0.13 -1.24 -13.71
CA GLN A 51 0.36 -2.59 -13.19
C GLN A 51 0.12 -2.70 -11.68
N ASP A 52 0.42 -1.69 -10.86
CA ASP A 52 0.13 -1.70 -9.42
C ASP A 52 -1.36 -1.50 -9.14
N GLU A 53 -2.04 -0.63 -9.86
CA GLU A 53 -3.50 -0.51 -9.86
C GLU A 53 -4.20 -1.85 -10.18
N LEU A 54 -3.74 -2.57 -11.20
CA LEU A 54 -4.28 -3.88 -11.58
C LEU A 54 -4.06 -4.93 -10.50
N ILE A 55 -2.85 -4.98 -9.94
CA ILE A 55 -2.53 -5.92 -8.86
C ILE A 55 -3.32 -5.58 -7.60
N TRP A 56 -3.53 -4.30 -7.29
CA TRP A 56 -4.36 -3.85 -6.18
C TRP A 56 -5.82 -4.25 -6.36
N GLY A 57 -6.41 -3.99 -7.54
CA GLY A 57 -7.76 -4.41 -7.88
C GLY A 57 -7.95 -5.92 -7.83
N ALA A 58 -7.02 -6.68 -8.41
CA ALA A 58 -7.03 -8.14 -8.37
C ALA A 58 -6.90 -8.70 -6.94
N SER A 59 -6.12 -8.05 -6.08
CA SER A 59 -6.01 -8.41 -4.67
C SER A 59 -7.37 -8.24 -3.95
N TRP A 60 -8.05 -7.12 -4.15
CA TRP A 60 -9.38 -6.89 -3.56
C TRP A 60 -10.43 -7.85 -4.08
N LEU A 61 -10.39 -8.18 -5.37
CA LEU A 61 -11.33 -9.13 -5.92
C LEU A 61 -11.08 -10.54 -5.45
N TYR A 62 -9.83 -10.98 -5.37
CA TYR A 62 -9.54 -12.24 -4.71
C TYR A 62 -10.04 -12.25 -3.26
N LYS A 63 -9.91 -11.13 -2.53
CA LYS A 63 -10.46 -11.00 -1.17
C LYS A 63 -11.97 -11.23 -1.14
N ALA A 64 -12.70 -10.65 -2.10
CA ALA A 64 -14.16 -10.68 -2.17
C ALA A 64 -14.72 -12.00 -2.71
N THR A 65 -14.11 -12.55 -3.76
CA THR A 65 -14.67 -13.69 -4.52
C THR A 65 -14.01 -15.02 -4.20
N LYS A 66 -12.78 -15.01 -3.68
CA LYS A 66 -11.91 -16.19 -3.52
C LYS A 66 -11.59 -16.93 -4.83
N ASP A 67 -11.81 -16.30 -5.99
CA ASP A 67 -11.48 -16.88 -7.29
C ASP A 67 -9.94 -16.98 -7.47
N PRO A 68 -9.38 -18.20 -7.65
CA PRO A 68 -7.94 -18.39 -7.82
C PRO A 68 -7.34 -17.69 -9.04
N ASN A 69 -8.15 -17.33 -10.05
CA ASN A 69 -7.69 -16.57 -11.22
C ASN A 69 -7.10 -15.21 -10.81
N TYR A 70 -7.74 -14.53 -9.86
CA TYR A 70 -7.30 -13.23 -9.37
C TYR A 70 -6.03 -13.36 -8.53
N TRP A 71 -5.93 -14.42 -7.72
CA TRP A 71 -4.71 -14.73 -7.00
C TRP A 71 -3.52 -15.06 -7.91
N ASN A 72 -3.76 -15.84 -8.97
CA ASN A 72 -2.75 -16.16 -9.96
C ASN A 72 -2.27 -14.91 -10.71
N TYR A 73 -3.18 -13.99 -11.03
CA TYR A 73 -2.81 -12.70 -11.61
C TYR A 73 -1.87 -11.90 -10.70
N VAL A 74 -2.21 -11.77 -9.40
CA VAL A 74 -1.37 -11.07 -8.41
C VAL A 74 0.02 -11.70 -8.33
N LYS A 75 0.11 -13.03 -8.19
CA LYS A 75 1.40 -13.74 -8.11
C LYS A 75 2.27 -13.57 -9.36
N ASN A 76 1.66 -13.62 -10.54
CA ASN A 76 2.41 -13.56 -11.80
C ASN A 76 2.92 -12.15 -12.12
N ASN A 77 2.26 -11.12 -11.58
CA ASN A 77 2.59 -9.73 -11.90
C ASN A 77 3.33 -9.01 -10.76
N ILE A 78 3.37 -9.52 -9.53
CA ILE A 78 3.98 -8.77 -8.42
C ILE A 78 5.45 -8.35 -8.65
N ASN A 79 6.23 -9.18 -9.34
CA ASN A 79 7.64 -8.88 -9.63
C ASN A 79 7.81 -7.66 -10.55
N SER A 80 6.78 -7.26 -11.29
CA SER A 80 6.82 -6.05 -12.11
C SER A 80 6.76 -4.76 -11.28
N LEU A 81 6.38 -4.84 -10.00
CA LEU A 81 6.35 -3.68 -9.09
C LEU A 81 7.72 -3.37 -8.49
N GLU A 82 8.71 -4.25 -8.71
CA GLU A 82 10.08 -4.09 -8.21
C GLU A 82 10.96 -3.17 -9.08
N PHE A 83 10.43 -2.04 -9.52
CA PHE A 83 11.28 -1.00 -10.08
C PHE A 83 12.13 -0.38 -8.96
N ASN A 84 13.44 -0.61 -9.02
CA ASN A 84 14.40 0.13 -8.21
C ASN A 84 14.41 1.59 -8.69
N VAL A 85 13.60 2.45 -8.07
CA VAL A 85 13.68 3.89 -8.32
C VAL A 85 14.98 4.41 -7.73
N VAL A 86 15.98 4.61 -8.58
CA VAL A 86 17.19 5.38 -8.24
C VAL A 86 16.81 6.85 -8.26
N ILE A 87 16.39 7.39 -7.12
CA ILE A 87 16.27 8.85 -6.97
C ILE A 87 17.67 9.43 -7.11
N ARG A 88 17.88 10.35 -8.06
CA ARG A 88 19.14 11.08 -8.17
C ARG A 88 18.99 12.42 -7.46
N ASN A 89 19.99 12.85 -6.69
CA ASN A 89 19.97 14.19 -6.11
C ASN A 89 20.07 15.26 -7.21
N VAL A 90 19.97 16.53 -6.82
CA VAL A 90 20.16 17.70 -7.72
C VAL A 90 21.52 17.69 -8.45
N ASN A 91 22.49 16.90 -7.97
CA ASN A 91 23.81 16.73 -8.56
C ASN A 91 23.92 15.46 -9.44
N GLY A 92 22.82 14.74 -9.69
CA GLY A 92 22.79 13.53 -10.51
C GLY A 92 23.30 12.26 -9.81
N ASN A 93 23.72 12.34 -8.56
CA ASN A 93 24.23 11.19 -7.80
C ASN A 93 23.08 10.29 -7.34
N PRO A 94 23.22 8.95 -7.47
CA PRO A 94 22.25 8.02 -6.89
C PRO A 94 22.10 8.28 -5.39
N VAL A 95 20.91 8.71 -4.99
CA VAL A 95 20.47 8.66 -3.60
C VAL A 95 19.69 7.36 -3.48
N ALA A 96 20.15 6.47 -2.61
CA ALA A 96 19.35 5.30 -2.26
C ALA A 96 18.04 5.78 -1.64
N SER A 97 16.97 5.87 -2.44
CA SER A 97 15.62 5.97 -1.90
C SER A 97 15.28 4.60 -1.35
N VAL A 98 15.66 4.36 -0.11
CA VAL A 98 15.07 3.26 0.66
C VAL A 98 13.63 3.66 0.92
N GLY A 99 12.75 3.34 -0.02
CA GLY A 99 11.33 3.64 0.10
C GLY A 99 10.55 3.72 -1.22
N GLY A 100 11.20 4.06 -2.34
CA GLY A 100 10.54 4.50 -3.58
C GLY A 100 9.66 3.49 -4.36
N SER A 101 9.33 2.35 -3.77
CA SER A 101 8.29 1.45 -4.30
C SER A 101 7.66 0.67 -3.14
N PHE A 102 8.43 -0.09 -2.35
CA PHE A 102 7.83 -0.96 -1.32
C PHE A 102 7.18 -0.24 -0.13
N ALA A 103 7.59 1.00 0.17
CA ALA A 103 7.11 1.77 1.33
C ALA A 103 6.08 2.84 0.97
N GLU A 104 5.71 2.94 -0.31
CA GLU A 104 4.77 3.93 -0.80
C GLU A 104 3.33 3.41 -0.78
N PHE A 105 2.44 4.27 -0.29
CA PHE A 105 1.00 4.08 -0.37
C PHE A 105 0.29 5.42 -0.42
N GLY A 106 -0.42 5.66 -1.52
CA GLY A 106 -1.13 6.89 -1.78
C GLY A 106 -1.94 6.83 -3.08
N TRP A 107 -2.37 8.00 -3.54
CA TRP A 107 -3.06 8.13 -4.82
C TRP A 107 -2.16 7.71 -6.00
N ASP A 108 -0.85 7.89 -5.88
CA ASP A 108 0.10 7.58 -6.96
C ASP A 108 0.68 6.15 -6.93
N THR A 109 0.66 5.47 -5.77
CA THR A 109 1.34 4.15 -5.65
C THR A 109 0.62 3.26 -4.66
N LYS A 110 0.43 1.98 -5.00
CA LYS A 110 -0.34 1.01 -4.16
C LYS A 110 0.51 -0.09 -3.49
N HIS A 111 1.82 -0.06 -3.66
CA HIS A 111 2.73 -1.16 -3.35
C HIS A 111 2.73 -1.62 -1.88
N ALA A 112 2.89 -0.71 -0.92
CA ALA A 112 2.87 -1.09 0.50
C ALA A 112 1.49 -1.65 0.91
N GLY A 113 0.43 -1.10 0.31
CA GLY A 113 -0.94 -1.59 0.48
C GLY A 113 -1.12 -3.01 -0.04
N ILE A 114 -0.64 -3.32 -1.25
CA ILE A 114 -0.69 -4.66 -1.85
C ILE A 114 0.02 -5.67 -0.96
N ASN A 115 1.26 -5.37 -0.56
CA ASN A 115 2.08 -6.27 0.27
C ASN A 115 1.40 -6.58 1.62
N ILE A 116 0.79 -5.57 2.25
CA ILE A 116 0.05 -5.77 3.51
C ILE A 116 -1.25 -6.53 3.28
N LEU A 117 -2.05 -6.17 2.28
CA LEU A 117 -3.35 -6.80 2.02
C LEU A 117 -3.20 -8.30 1.75
N VAL A 118 -2.27 -8.64 0.88
CA VAL A 118 -1.99 -10.02 0.45
C VAL A 118 -1.41 -10.86 1.59
N SER A 119 -0.65 -10.23 2.49
CA SER A 119 -0.01 -10.91 3.63
C SER A 119 -0.98 -11.75 4.45
N GLN A 120 -2.24 -11.35 4.56
CA GLN A 120 -3.27 -12.13 5.26
C GLN A 120 -3.37 -13.59 4.78
N TRP A 121 -3.27 -13.81 3.46
CA TRP A 121 -3.46 -15.15 2.88
C TRP A 121 -2.16 -15.94 2.87
N VAL A 122 -1.05 -15.28 2.56
CA VAL A 122 0.24 -15.96 2.46
C VAL A 122 0.83 -16.32 3.82
N MET A 123 0.50 -15.58 4.89
CA MET A 123 0.89 -15.97 6.25
C MET A 123 0.24 -17.29 6.70
N THR A 124 -0.87 -17.68 6.09
CA THR A 124 -1.56 -18.95 6.37
C THR A 124 -1.07 -20.11 5.51
N ASP A 125 -0.17 -19.85 4.55
CA ASP A 125 0.39 -20.86 3.65
C ASP A 125 1.92 -20.97 3.84
N PRO A 126 2.39 -21.92 4.67
CA PRO A 126 3.81 -22.14 4.94
C PRO A 126 4.65 -22.52 3.71
N SER A 127 4.01 -22.97 2.64
CA SER A 127 4.69 -23.39 1.40
C SER A 127 4.92 -22.24 0.43
N SER A 128 4.31 -21.07 0.68
CA SER A 128 4.36 -19.92 -0.21
C SER A 128 5.67 -19.12 -0.03
N SER A 129 6.71 -19.44 -0.82
CA SER A 129 7.85 -18.53 -0.99
C SER A 129 7.39 -17.31 -1.80
N ASN A 130 7.04 -16.22 -1.13
CA ASN A 130 6.50 -15.01 -1.77
C ASN A 130 7.17 -13.73 -1.25
N PRO A 131 7.24 -12.68 -2.07
CA PRO A 131 7.88 -11.42 -1.67
C PRO A 131 7.00 -10.58 -0.72
N PHE A 132 5.71 -10.87 -0.57
CA PHE A 132 4.76 -9.98 0.11
C PHE A 132 5.09 -9.79 1.60
N ILE A 133 5.32 -10.87 2.34
CA ILE A 133 5.65 -10.78 3.77
C ILE A 133 7.01 -10.10 3.99
N PRO A 134 8.10 -10.50 3.31
CA PRO A 134 9.38 -9.79 3.43
C PRO A 134 9.31 -8.30 3.10
N LYS A 135 8.50 -7.89 2.10
CA LYS A 135 8.33 -6.48 1.72
C LYS A 135 7.47 -5.72 2.72
N ALA A 136 6.42 -6.34 3.27
CA ALA A 136 5.63 -5.75 4.35
C ALA A 136 6.48 -5.56 5.62
N ASP A 137 7.32 -6.54 5.96
CA ASP A 137 8.30 -6.42 7.05
C ASP A 137 9.34 -5.33 6.77
N GLN A 138 9.85 -5.26 5.54
CA GLN A 138 10.77 -4.19 5.12
C GLN A 138 10.13 -2.81 5.27
N PHE A 139 8.86 -2.66 4.88
CA PHE A 139 8.09 -1.44 5.05
C PHE A 139 7.92 -1.06 6.53
N VAL A 140 7.53 -2.00 7.39
CA VAL A 140 7.44 -1.76 8.83
C VAL A 140 8.79 -1.28 9.39
N ARG A 141 9.88 -1.95 9.02
CA ARG A 141 11.23 -1.62 9.48
C ARG A 141 11.73 -0.25 9.00
N SER A 142 11.38 0.16 7.79
CA SER A 142 11.81 1.46 7.24
C SER A 142 11.10 2.65 7.88
N ILE A 143 9.96 2.43 8.53
CA ILE A 143 9.22 3.49 9.24
C ILE A 143 9.57 3.53 10.73
N LEU A 144 9.75 2.37 11.38
CA LEU A 144 9.99 2.30 12.83
C LEU A 144 11.24 3.07 13.27
N ARG A 145 11.13 3.88 14.33
CA ARG A 145 12.25 4.68 14.86
C ARG A 145 13.37 3.82 15.44
N GLU A 146 13.03 2.82 16.26
CA GLU A 146 14.02 1.96 16.92
C GLU A 146 14.72 0.96 15.99
N SER A 147 14.21 0.76 14.77
CA SER A 147 14.81 -0.23 13.88
C SER A 147 16.20 0.23 13.40
N PRO A 148 17.21 -0.65 13.30
CA PRO A 148 18.54 -0.28 12.82
C PRO A 148 18.63 -0.08 11.31
N VAL A 149 17.56 -0.35 10.55
CA VAL A 149 17.58 -0.22 9.08
C VAL A 149 17.40 1.23 8.63
N LEU A 150 17.87 1.53 7.40
CA LEU A 150 17.71 2.85 6.79
C LEU A 150 16.23 3.25 6.70
N LYS A 151 15.94 4.50 7.09
CA LYS A 151 14.59 5.02 7.20
C LYS A 151 14.08 5.60 5.89
N SER A 152 12.80 5.37 5.61
CA SER A 152 12.09 5.95 4.47
C SER A 152 11.35 7.25 4.82
N VAL A 153 11.34 7.64 6.11
CA VAL A 153 10.63 8.81 6.64
C VAL A 153 11.45 9.52 7.72
N SER A 154 11.11 10.79 7.96
CA SER A 154 11.67 11.61 9.05
C SER A 154 10.62 11.87 10.11
N TYR A 155 11.06 12.27 11.31
CA TYR A 155 10.17 12.58 12.45
C TYR A 155 10.46 13.96 13.01
N SER A 156 9.41 14.72 13.32
CA SER A 156 9.55 15.97 14.06
C SER A 156 9.93 15.70 15.51
N PRO A 157 10.44 16.70 16.27
CA PRO A 157 10.70 16.54 17.70
C PRO A 157 9.46 16.09 18.50
N GLY A 158 8.25 16.49 18.05
CA GLY A 158 6.97 16.06 18.63
C GLY A 158 6.48 14.68 18.17
N GLY A 159 7.27 13.98 17.35
CA GLY A 159 6.98 12.61 16.91
C GLY A 159 6.10 12.48 15.67
N LEU A 160 5.66 13.57 15.05
CA LEU A 160 4.93 13.53 13.79
C LEU A 160 5.83 12.97 12.68
N MET A 161 5.35 11.95 11.98
CA MET A 161 6.00 11.41 10.78
C MET A 161 5.82 12.37 9.60
N PHE A 162 6.89 12.61 8.83
CA PHE A 162 6.83 13.45 7.63
C PHE A 162 7.77 12.96 6.52
N LYS A 163 7.40 13.27 5.27
CA LYS A 163 8.15 13.02 4.03
C LYS A 163 8.45 14.35 3.35
N SER A 164 9.51 14.41 2.54
CA SER A 164 9.92 15.67 1.88
C SER A 164 8.96 16.14 0.78
N GLU A 165 8.10 15.27 0.26
CA GLU A 165 7.25 15.52 -0.91
C GLU A 165 5.91 16.21 -0.59
N GLY A 166 5.63 16.55 0.67
CA GLY A 166 4.39 17.21 1.09
C GLY A 166 3.32 16.26 1.63
N SER A 167 2.12 16.78 1.91
CA SER A 167 0.95 16.01 2.39
C SER A 167 1.23 15.08 3.59
N ASN A 168 2.04 15.53 4.54
CA ASN A 168 2.56 14.70 5.64
C ASN A 168 1.48 14.00 6.49
N ILE A 169 0.35 14.67 6.75
CA ILE A 169 -0.76 14.09 7.53
C ILE A 169 -1.47 13.00 6.71
N GLN A 170 -1.55 13.13 5.38
CA GLN A 170 -2.12 12.09 4.52
C GLN A 170 -1.27 10.81 4.60
N HIS A 171 0.06 10.94 4.44
CA HIS A 171 0.96 9.80 4.60
C HIS A 171 0.88 9.21 6.01
N ALA A 172 0.90 10.04 7.05
CA ALA A 172 0.83 9.55 8.43
C ALA A 172 -0.48 8.78 8.70
N THR A 173 -1.62 9.26 8.18
CA THR A 173 -2.92 8.58 8.34
C THR A 173 -2.95 7.25 7.59
N SER A 174 -2.51 7.26 6.33
CA SER A 174 -2.53 6.07 5.46
C SER A 174 -1.61 4.97 5.99
N ILE A 175 -0.38 5.32 6.39
CA ILE A 175 0.57 4.39 6.99
C ILE A 175 0.06 3.87 8.33
N SER A 176 -0.58 4.72 9.14
CA SER A 176 -1.20 4.28 10.39
C SER A 176 -2.29 3.22 10.15
N CYS A 177 -3.16 3.44 9.18
CA CYS A 177 -4.18 2.47 8.79
C CYS A 177 -3.56 1.13 8.37
N LEU A 178 -2.55 1.18 7.49
CA LEU A 178 -1.82 0.00 7.03
C LEU A 178 -1.16 -0.77 8.19
N PHE A 179 -0.54 -0.08 9.14
CA PHE A 179 0.14 -0.72 10.27
C PHE A 179 -0.83 -1.39 11.23
N ILE A 180 -2.00 -0.80 11.47
CA ILE A 180 -3.05 -1.44 12.27
C ILE A 180 -3.54 -2.72 11.60
N VAL A 181 -3.79 -2.67 10.29
CA VAL A 181 -4.20 -3.84 9.51
C VAL A 181 -3.13 -4.93 9.57
N TYR A 182 -1.86 -4.57 9.36
CA TYR A 182 -0.76 -5.53 9.42
C TYR A 182 -0.58 -6.12 10.82
N ALA A 183 -0.70 -5.31 11.88
CA ALA A 183 -0.68 -5.80 13.26
C ALA A 183 -1.79 -6.83 13.53
N CYS A 184 -2.99 -6.64 12.98
CA CYS A 184 -4.07 -7.62 13.09
C CYS A 184 -3.71 -8.94 12.40
N TYR A 185 -3.13 -8.89 11.20
CA TYR A 185 -2.67 -10.09 10.48
C TYR A 185 -1.53 -10.79 11.23
N MET A 186 -0.58 -10.03 11.76
CA MET A 186 0.49 -10.56 12.60
C MET A 186 -0.06 -11.26 13.85
N LYS A 187 -1.06 -10.67 14.53
CA LYS A 187 -1.72 -11.28 15.69
C LYS A 187 -2.39 -12.61 15.32
N ALA A 188 -3.12 -12.64 14.21
CA ALA A 188 -3.81 -13.84 13.74
C ALA A 188 -2.85 -14.97 13.34
N ALA A 189 -1.68 -14.63 12.78
CA ALA A 189 -0.66 -15.58 12.36
C ALA A 189 0.42 -15.86 13.42
N SER A 190 0.28 -15.33 14.64
CA SER A 190 1.32 -15.37 15.69
C SER A 190 2.71 -14.91 15.20
N LYS A 191 2.74 -13.96 14.26
CA LYS A 191 3.95 -13.44 13.65
C LYS A 191 4.53 -12.26 14.43
N VAL A 192 5.86 -12.18 14.47
CA VAL A 192 6.62 -10.99 14.85
C VAL A 192 7.46 -10.49 13.66
N VAL A 193 7.77 -9.20 13.62
CA VAL A 193 8.74 -8.65 12.65
C VAL A 193 10.11 -8.59 13.32
N ASP A 194 11.11 -9.20 12.70
CA ASP A 194 12.50 -9.10 13.13
C ASP A 194 13.19 -7.93 12.41
N CYS A 195 13.60 -6.94 13.21
CA CYS A 195 14.30 -5.76 12.73
C CYS A 195 15.84 -5.89 12.79
N GLY A 196 16.37 -6.99 13.32
CA GLY A 196 17.79 -7.15 13.63
C GLY A 196 18.20 -6.45 14.94
N ASN A 197 19.42 -6.72 15.41
CA ASN A 197 19.99 -6.16 16.65
C ASN A 197 19.08 -6.34 17.89
N ASN A 198 18.45 -7.51 18.04
CA ASN A 198 17.49 -7.84 19.10
C ASN A 198 16.24 -6.94 19.15
N VAL A 199 15.96 -6.18 18.08
CA VAL A 199 14.73 -5.39 17.96
C VAL A 199 13.67 -6.25 17.30
N HIS A 200 12.64 -6.61 18.07
CA HIS A 200 11.49 -7.37 17.59
C HIS A 200 10.21 -6.55 17.75
N VAL A 201 9.38 -6.56 16.72
CA VAL A 201 8.12 -5.82 16.70
C VAL A 201 6.98 -6.82 16.82
N THR A 202 6.24 -6.69 17.91
CA THR A 202 5.03 -7.46 18.19
C THR A 202 3.81 -6.73 17.61
N PRO A 203 2.67 -7.40 17.42
CA PRO A 203 1.42 -6.74 17.05
C PRO A 203 1.09 -5.55 17.97
N THR A 204 1.24 -5.73 19.28
CA THR A 204 0.94 -4.70 20.28
C THR A 204 1.89 -3.51 20.17
N SER A 205 3.20 -3.76 20.01
CA SER A 205 4.17 -2.66 19.88
C SER A 205 3.99 -1.89 18.56
N LEU A 206 3.62 -2.57 17.47
CA LEU A 206 3.30 -1.91 16.20
C LEU A 206 2.07 -0.99 16.31
N VAL A 207 1.02 -1.43 17.02
CA VAL A 207 -0.16 -0.60 17.28
C VAL A 207 0.19 0.61 18.16
N ASN A 208 0.99 0.42 19.21
CA ASN A 208 1.43 1.51 20.08
C ASN A 208 2.27 2.53 19.31
N PHE A 209 3.22 2.06 18.50
CA PHE A 209 4.01 2.91 17.62
C PHE A 209 3.12 3.70 16.65
N THR A 210 2.11 3.06 16.06
CA THR A 210 1.19 3.69 15.12
C THR A 210 0.48 4.89 15.72
N ARG A 211 0.09 4.83 17.00
CA ARG A 211 -0.52 5.96 17.71
C ARG A 211 0.39 7.19 17.80
N THR A 212 1.71 6.99 17.70
CA THR A 212 2.69 8.09 17.74
C THR A 212 2.91 8.77 16.39
N LEU A 213 2.40 8.19 15.29
CA LEU A 213 2.63 8.72 13.94
C LEU A 213 1.85 10.02 13.67
N GLN A 214 0.82 10.31 14.46
CA GLN A 214 -0.02 11.49 14.32
C GLN A 214 -0.11 12.27 15.65
N PRO A 215 -0.18 13.61 15.62
CA PRO A 215 -0.30 14.45 16.81
C PRO A 215 -1.70 14.39 17.48
N ILE A 216 -2.51 13.37 17.20
CA ILE A 216 -3.88 13.27 17.69
C ILE A 216 -4.04 11.94 18.43
N GLY A 217 -3.64 11.94 19.70
CA GLY A 217 -3.82 10.80 20.61
C GLY A 217 -5.28 10.47 20.92
N ASP A 218 -6.24 11.37 20.70
CA ASP A 218 -7.55 11.26 21.36
C ASP A 218 -8.81 11.33 20.47
N VAL A 219 -8.73 11.63 19.16
CA VAL A 219 -9.95 11.84 18.34
C VAL A 219 -10.59 10.52 17.85
N ILE A 220 -9.89 9.40 17.94
CA ILE A 220 -10.43 8.09 17.53
C ILE A 220 -10.87 7.25 18.74
N HIS A 221 -11.18 7.83 19.91
CA HIS A 221 -11.64 7.04 21.06
C HIS A 221 -13.10 6.53 20.97
N GLY A 222 -13.84 6.81 19.89
CA GLY A 222 -15.30 6.63 19.90
C GLY A 222 -15.93 5.36 19.30
N GLY A 223 -15.23 4.51 18.55
CA GLY A 223 -15.97 3.36 17.95
C GLY A 223 -15.23 2.27 17.20
N ILE A 224 -14.04 2.54 16.65
CA ILE A 224 -13.27 1.52 15.91
C ILE A 224 -12.32 0.74 16.83
N TRP A 225 -11.85 1.36 17.92
CA TRP A 225 -10.80 0.79 18.78
C TRP A 225 -11.31 -0.13 19.90
N ALA A 226 -12.58 -0.02 20.28
CA ALA A 226 -13.17 -0.84 21.35
C ALA A 226 -13.41 -2.32 20.93
N LYS A 227 -13.22 -2.68 19.66
CA LYS A 227 -13.43 -4.04 19.15
C LYS A 227 -12.15 -4.85 18.92
N LEU A 228 -10.97 -4.29 19.22
CA LEU A 228 -9.67 -4.95 18.97
C LEU A 228 -8.85 -5.27 20.24
N SER A 229 -9.38 -4.99 21.43
CA SER A 229 -8.86 -5.50 22.72
C SER A 229 -9.38 -6.90 22.98
#